data_AF-A0A1V6S2Y8-F1
#
_entry.id   AF-A0A1V6S2Y8-F1
#
_cell.length_a   1.000
_cell.length_b   1.000
_cell.length_c   1.000
_cell.angle_alpha   90.00
_cell.angle_beta   90.00
_cell.angle_gamma   90.00
#
_symmetry.space_group_name_H-M   'P 1'
#
loop_
_entity.id
_entity.type
_entity.pdbx_description
1 polymer ?
#
loop_
_entity_poly.entity_id
_entity_poly.type
_entity_poly.pdbx_seq_one_letter_code
_entity_poly.pdbx_strand_id
1 'polypeptide(L)'
;MLTTMATTTARPATTPSAVLLIYPATLLLGSLFSIISPTARHSRDISGSSPQPASPLAPSLAADLNLSEGPVNYFARKNNVFNLYFVKIGWLWTTAAFVSLLMFQPIYSSSRRESSLQKDARLRRTLQAILRYALTTTVWYLATQWFFGPAIIDRGFVATGGKCEQAFEEVGKMTVGQSSRTDLGTLFTAATCKTAGGAWRGGHDISGHVLMLVLATGFLAFEAVGASAPACLSRFGPTGDAGRERKSSDADGSPVSDSTETSGFARTWSLRLVWGVVGLGWWMLFMTAIWFHTWLEKWSGLFIALSVMYAIYILPRQMASLRDVIGLPGV
;
A
#
# COMPACT_ATOMS: atom_id res chain seq x y z
N MET A 1 5.62 -54.38 18.30
CA MET A 1 6.11 -52.99 18.16
C MET A 1 5.28 -52.30 17.09
N LEU A 2 4.26 -51.53 17.49
CA LEU A 2 3.52 -50.67 16.58
C LEU A 2 4.28 -49.36 16.45
N THR A 3 4.84 -49.09 15.28
CA THR A 3 5.52 -47.83 14.97
C THR A 3 4.45 -46.76 14.74
N THR A 4 4.16 -45.96 15.76
CA THR A 4 3.36 -44.75 15.62
C THR A 4 4.10 -43.75 14.73
N MET A 5 3.63 -43.61 13.48
CA MET A 5 4.04 -42.52 12.61
C MET A 5 3.50 -41.20 13.18
N ALA A 6 4.40 -40.42 13.77
CA ALA A 6 4.11 -39.05 14.18
C ALA A 6 3.76 -38.23 12.94
N THR A 7 2.47 -37.90 12.79
CA THR A 7 2.01 -36.94 11.78
C THR A 7 2.48 -35.55 12.20
N THR A 8 3.64 -35.12 11.71
CA THR A 8 4.12 -33.75 11.88
C THR A 8 3.13 -32.80 11.22
N THR A 9 2.28 -32.18 12.02
CA THR A 9 1.34 -31.16 11.57
C THR A 9 2.16 -29.94 11.13
N ALA A 10 2.36 -29.79 9.82
CA ALA A 10 3.10 -28.66 9.26
C ALA A 10 2.43 -27.35 9.70
N ARG A 11 3.15 -26.52 10.47
CA ARG A 11 2.67 -25.18 10.83
C ARG A 11 2.49 -24.36 9.55
N PRO A 12 1.37 -23.65 9.38
CA PRO A 12 1.19 -22.75 8.24
C PRO A 12 2.35 -21.73 8.21
N ALA A 13 2.85 -21.40 7.01
CA ALA A 13 3.92 -20.44 6.87
C ALA A 13 3.41 -19.07 7.34
N THR A 14 3.84 -18.68 8.54
CA THR A 14 3.43 -17.42 9.17
C THR A 14 4.52 -16.40 8.92
N THR A 15 4.17 -15.28 8.29
CA THR A 15 5.11 -14.15 8.18
C THR A 15 5.44 -13.68 9.61
N PRO A 16 6.72 -13.63 10.01
CA PRO A 16 7.10 -13.14 11.31
C PRO A 16 6.75 -11.65 11.41
N SER A 17 6.16 -11.22 12.53
CA SER A 17 5.80 -9.82 12.77
C SER A 17 7.01 -8.88 12.65
N ALA A 18 8.22 -9.39 12.89
CA ALA A 18 9.49 -8.68 12.70
C ALA A 18 9.70 -8.15 11.28
N VAL A 19 9.08 -8.74 10.24
CA VAL A 19 9.19 -8.23 8.86
C VAL A 19 8.61 -6.83 8.73
N LEU A 20 7.62 -6.47 9.55
CA LEU A 20 7.06 -5.11 9.56
C LEU A 20 8.06 -4.04 10.01
N LEU A 21 9.17 -4.42 10.67
CA LEU A 21 10.24 -3.49 11.06
C LEU A 21 10.99 -2.90 9.86
N ILE A 22 10.81 -3.47 8.66
CA ILE A 22 11.37 -2.92 7.43
C ILE A 22 10.84 -1.50 7.16
N TYR A 23 9.57 -1.23 7.49
CA TYR A 23 8.95 0.08 7.28
C TYR A 23 9.53 1.18 8.17
N PRO A 24 9.58 1.06 9.52
CA PRO A 24 10.24 2.05 10.35
C PRO A 24 11.72 2.20 10.02
N ALA A 25 12.44 1.10 9.74
CA ALA A 25 13.85 1.18 9.34
C ALA A 25 14.05 1.99 8.03
N THR A 26 13.15 1.80 7.05
CA THR A 26 13.20 2.55 5.79
C THR A 26 12.92 4.04 5.99
N LEU A 27 11.94 4.39 6.84
CA LEU A 27 11.63 5.78 7.16
C LEU A 27 12.75 6.45 7.97
N LEU A 28 13.35 5.72 8.91
CA LEU A 28 14.55 6.13 9.66
C LEU A 28 15.68 6.48 8.70
N LEU A 29 16.04 5.53 7.83
CA LEU A 29 17.14 5.69 6.89
C LEU A 29 16.90 6.84 5.91
N GLY A 30 15.72 6.89 5.30
CA GLY A 30 15.38 7.95 4.34
C GLY A 30 15.32 9.33 4.99
N SER A 31 14.86 9.44 6.23
CA SER A 31 14.83 10.73 6.94
C SER A 31 16.21 11.15 7.43
N LEU A 32 17.06 10.21 7.85
CA LEU A 32 18.46 10.49 8.21
C LEU A 32 19.23 10.99 6.98
N PHE A 33 19.08 10.31 5.83
CA PHE A 33 19.60 10.80 4.56
C PHE A 33 19.00 12.17 4.20
N SER A 34 17.73 12.35 4.55
CA SER A 34 16.99 13.60 4.51
C SER A 34 17.72 14.81 5.10
N ILE A 35 18.28 14.55 6.26
CA ILE A 35 19.02 15.54 7.04
C ILE A 35 20.44 15.63 6.50
N ILE A 36 21.09 14.56 6.08
CA ILE A 36 22.52 14.66 5.70
C ILE A 36 22.69 15.30 4.31
N SER A 37 21.78 15.02 3.36
CA SER A 37 21.94 15.45 1.96
C SER A 37 21.57 16.94 1.75
N PRO A 38 22.51 17.79 1.29
CA PRO A 38 22.24 19.21 1.02
C PRO A 38 21.15 19.42 -0.03
N THR A 39 21.09 18.55 -1.04
CA THR A 39 20.10 18.63 -2.13
C THR A 39 18.67 18.35 -1.64
N ALA A 40 18.54 17.50 -0.62
CA ALA A 40 17.25 17.13 -0.05
C ALA A 40 16.73 18.15 0.98
N ARG A 41 17.63 18.82 1.71
CA ARG A 41 17.27 19.99 2.53
C ARG A 41 16.71 21.12 1.68
N HIS A 42 17.45 21.51 0.63
CA HIS A 42 17.04 22.61 -0.26
C HIS A 42 15.68 22.37 -0.94
N SER A 43 15.39 21.12 -1.31
CA SER A 43 14.09 20.76 -1.91
C SER A 43 12.92 20.91 -0.93
N ARG A 44 13.13 20.71 0.38
CA ARG A 44 12.08 20.94 1.40
C ARG A 44 11.82 22.41 1.63
N ASP A 45 12.87 23.21 1.68
CA ASP A 45 12.76 24.65 1.92
C ASP A 45 11.94 25.32 0.79
N ILE A 46 12.22 24.96 -0.47
CA ILE A 46 11.43 25.42 -1.64
C ILE A 46 9.97 24.93 -1.57
N SER A 47 9.76 23.67 -1.17
CA SER A 47 8.41 23.08 -1.06
C SER A 47 7.58 23.70 0.07
N GLY A 48 8.25 24.24 1.09
CA GLY A 48 7.63 24.90 2.24
C GLY A 48 7.42 26.40 2.05
N SER A 49 8.21 27.07 1.19
CA SER A 49 8.23 28.52 1.04
C SER A 49 7.47 29.08 -0.17
N SER A 50 7.14 28.28 -1.18
CA SER A 50 6.54 28.78 -2.42
C SER A 50 5.00 28.82 -2.38
N PRO A 51 4.35 30.00 -2.53
CA PRO A 51 2.99 30.08 -3.04
C PRO A 51 2.98 29.54 -4.47
N GLN A 52 2.00 28.72 -4.83
CA GLN A 52 1.77 28.34 -6.23
C GLN A 52 1.72 29.63 -7.07
N PRO A 53 2.68 29.92 -7.97
CA PRO A 53 2.50 31.00 -8.92
C PRO A 53 1.36 30.55 -9.85
N ALA A 54 0.37 31.41 -10.03
CA ALA A 54 -0.64 31.22 -11.05
C ALA A 54 0.06 30.92 -12.38
N SER A 55 -0.38 29.86 -13.05
CA SER A 55 0.14 29.46 -14.36
C SER A 55 0.04 30.68 -15.31
N PRO A 56 1.15 31.19 -15.86
CA PRO A 56 1.08 32.35 -16.74
C PRO A 56 0.28 31.99 -18.00
N LEU A 57 -0.63 32.87 -18.38
CA LEU A 57 -1.57 32.73 -19.51
C LEU A 57 -0.91 32.77 -20.90
N ALA A 58 0.43 32.76 -20.99
CA ALA A 58 1.15 32.67 -22.24
C ALA A 58 2.53 32.01 -22.04
N PRO A 59 2.87 30.94 -22.78
CA PRO A 59 4.22 30.40 -22.79
C PRO A 59 5.10 31.36 -23.61
N SER A 60 5.94 32.15 -22.95
CA SER A 60 6.98 32.95 -23.63
C SER A 60 8.34 32.26 -23.47
N LEU A 61 9.13 32.21 -24.55
CA LEU A 61 10.47 31.61 -24.58
C LEU A 61 11.44 32.19 -23.53
N ALA A 62 11.16 33.40 -23.02
CA ALA A 62 11.93 34.06 -21.97
C ALA A 62 11.61 33.57 -20.54
N ALA A 63 10.46 32.91 -20.35
CA ALA A 63 10.09 32.28 -19.07
C ALA A 63 10.82 30.94 -18.85
N ASP A 64 11.24 30.26 -19.92
CA ASP A 64 12.00 28.99 -19.84
C ASP A 64 13.48 29.19 -19.49
N LEU A 65 14.02 30.40 -19.69
CA LEU A 65 15.42 30.75 -19.40
C LEU A 65 15.62 31.35 -18.00
N ASN A 66 14.57 31.89 -17.38
CA ASN A 66 14.62 32.38 -16.00
C ASN A 66 14.06 31.34 -15.05
N LEU A 67 14.95 30.45 -14.61
CA LEU A 67 14.79 29.55 -13.48
C LEU A 67 13.64 28.55 -13.61
N SER A 68 13.96 27.39 -14.16
CA SER A 68 13.37 26.13 -13.68
C SER A 68 13.75 25.97 -12.19
N GLU A 69 13.09 26.70 -11.31
CA GLU A 69 13.15 26.61 -9.84
C GLU A 69 12.46 25.30 -9.35
N GLY A 70 12.53 24.25 -10.17
CA GLY A 70 12.12 22.91 -9.79
C GLY A 70 13.23 22.25 -8.98
N PRO A 71 12.88 21.35 -8.04
CA PRO A 71 13.90 20.65 -7.29
C PRO A 71 14.81 19.86 -8.24
N VAL A 72 16.12 19.92 -7.96
CA VAL A 72 17.20 19.41 -8.81
C VAL A 72 17.05 17.91 -9.08
N ASN A 73 16.49 17.17 -8.12
CA ASN A 73 16.29 15.73 -8.21
C ASN A 73 14.92 15.35 -8.79
N TYR A 74 14.91 14.39 -9.73
CA TYR A 74 13.69 13.88 -10.37
C TYR A 74 12.63 13.41 -9.36
N PHE A 75 13.02 12.66 -8.34
CA PHE A 75 12.11 12.13 -7.31
C PHE A 75 11.55 13.19 -6.36
N ALA A 76 12.20 14.36 -6.26
CA ALA A 76 11.68 15.49 -5.49
C ALA A 76 10.55 16.22 -6.23
N ARG A 77 10.43 16.03 -7.54
CA ARG A 77 9.36 16.65 -8.34
C ARG A 77 8.04 15.93 -8.09
N LYS A 78 7.00 16.69 -7.75
CA LYS A 78 5.64 16.16 -7.48
C LYS A 78 4.99 15.54 -8.74
N ASN A 79 5.42 15.95 -9.92
CA ASN A 79 4.93 15.49 -11.23
C ASN A 79 5.78 14.37 -11.86
N ASN A 80 6.65 13.70 -11.09
CA ASN A 80 7.39 12.56 -11.63
C ASN A 80 6.43 11.41 -12.02
N VAL A 81 6.83 10.57 -12.98
CA VAL A 81 6.00 9.51 -13.57
C VAL A 81 5.53 8.52 -12.50
N PHE A 82 6.39 8.19 -11.53
CA PHE A 82 6.04 7.29 -10.45
C PHE A 82 4.97 7.88 -9.52
N ASN A 83 5.05 9.17 -9.19
CA ASN A 83 4.04 9.84 -8.39
C ASN A 83 2.71 9.92 -9.14
N LEU A 84 2.74 10.24 -10.44
CA LEU A 84 1.53 10.39 -11.25
C LEU A 84 0.81 9.06 -11.51
N TYR A 85 1.53 8.01 -11.88
CA TYR A 85 0.92 6.76 -12.32
C TYR A 85 0.94 5.66 -11.28
N PHE A 86 1.95 5.63 -10.41
CA PHE A 86 2.09 4.56 -9.43
C PHE A 86 1.56 4.97 -8.06
N VAL A 87 1.90 6.15 -7.54
CA VAL A 87 1.44 6.55 -6.20
C VAL A 87 0.00 7.07 -6.22
N LYS A 88 -0.33 8.02 -7.11
CA LYS A 88 -1.70 8.57 -7.20
C LYS A 88 -2.74 7.50 -7.57
N ILE A 89 -2.40 6.59 -8.48
CA ILE A 89 -3.28 5.49 -8.91
C ILE A 89 -2.90 4.18 -8.18
N GLY A 90 -2.17 4.26 -7.07
CA GLY A 90 -1.58 3.10 -6.38
C GLY A 90 -2.57 2.07 -5.89
N TRP A 91 -3.80 2.49 -5.55
CA TRP A 91 -4.82 1.55 -5.09
C TRP A 91 -5.27 0.64 -6.23
N LEU A 92 -5.34 1.13 -7.47
CA LEU A 92 -5.65 0.31 -8.65
C LEU A 92 -4.61 -0.81 -8.83
N TRP A 93 -3.32 -0.48 -8.72
CA TRP A 93 -2.24 -1.47 -8.81
C TRP A 93 -2.33 -2.50 -7.68
N THR A 94 -2.73 -2.05 -6.49
CA THR A 94 -2.94 -2.92 -5.32
C THR A 94 -4.10 -3.89 -5.58
N THR A 95 -5.24 -3.40 -6.07
CA THR A 95 -6.39 -4.22 -6.45
C THR A 95 -6.03 -5.20 -7.56
N ALA A 96 -5.36 -4.75 -8.61
CA ALA A 96 -4.94 -5.60 -9.72
C ALA A 96 -4.02 -6.74 -9.26
N ALA A 97 -3.04 -6.42 -8.40
CA ALA A 97 -2.16 -7.42 -7.79
C ALA A 97 -2.93 -8.42 -6.93
N PHE A 98 -3.86 -7.95 -6.10
CA PHE A 98 -4.69 -8.81 -5.27
C PHE A 98 -5.61 -9.72 -6.08
N VAL A 99 -6.30 -9.19 -7.09
CA VAL A 99 -7.16 -9.99 -7.99
C VAL A 99 -6.32 -11.05 -8.72
N SER A 100 -5.09 -10.71 -9.12
CA SER A 100 -4.18 -11.70 -9.72
C SER A 100 -3.90 -12.87 -8.77
N LEU A 101 -3.75 -12.62 -7.45
CA LEU A 101 -3.57 -13.69 -6.47
C LEU A 101 -4.81 -14.58 -6.39
N LEU A 102 -6.00 -13.98 -6.34
CA LEU A 102 -7.26 -14.73 -6.25
C LEU A 102 -7.51 -15.61 -7.48
N MET A 103 -7.12 -15.13 -8.66
CA MET A 103 -7.34 -15.85 -9.93
C MET A 103 -6.33 -16.97 -10.17
N PHE A 104 -5.05 -16.70 -9.91
CA PHE A 104 -3.95 -17.55 -10.40
C PHE A 104 -3.27 -18.38 -9.32
N GLN A 105 -3.51 -18.11 -8.04
CA GLN A 105 -2.94 -18.93 -6.97
C GLN A 105 -3.85 -20.12 -6.64
N PRO A 106 -3.28 -21.33 -6.48
CA PRO A 106 -4.04 -22.56 -6.31
C PRO A 106 -4.84 -22.62 -5.00
N ILE A 107 -4.53 -21.77 -4.02
CA ILE A 107 -5.32 -21.66 -2.77
C ILE A 107 -6.71 -21.07 -3.04
N TYR A 108 -6.79 -20.19 -4.03
CA TYR A 108 -7.98 -19.40 -4.36
C TYR A 108 -8.61 -19.80 -5.69
N SER A 109 -7.86 -20.43 -6.58
CA SER A 109 -8.31 -20.89 -7.90
C SER A 109 -8.81 -22.34 -7.87
N SER A 110 -9.82 -22.65 -8.70
CA SER A 110 -10.46 -23.97 -8.74
C SER A 110 -9.48 -25.02 -9.27
N SER A 111 -9.38 -26.17 -8.60
CA SER A 111 -8.77 -27.37 -9.17
C SER A 111 -9.82 -28.24 -9.85
N ARG A 112 -9.46 -28.91 -10.95
CA ARG A 112 -10.38 -29.72 -11.78
C ARG A 112 -10.94 -30.95 -11.05
N ARG A 113 -10.40 -31.31 -9.87
CA ARG A 113 -10.81 -32.46 -9.05
C ARG A 113 -10.90 -32.05 -7.59
N GLU A 114 -11.99 -31.37 -7.22
CA GLU A 114 -12.20 -30.83 -5.87
C GLU A 114 -13.41 -31.50 -5.19
N SER A 115 -13.21 -32.04 -3.98
CA SER A 115 -14.31 -32.54 -3.13
C SER A 115 -15.17 -31.39 -2.59
N SER A 116 -16.43 -31.67 -2.20
CA SER A 116 -17.35 -30.65 -1.64
C SER A 116 -16.75 -29.93 -0.43
N LEU A 117 -16.13 -30.66 0.49
CA LEU A 117 -15.46 -30.10 1.68
C LEU A 117 -14.31 -29.15 1.32
N GLN A 118 -13.56 -29.43 0.25
CA GLN A 118 -12.47 -28.56 -0.21
C GLN A 118 -13.01 -27.27 -0.84
N LYS A 119 -14.14 -27.34 -1.56
CA LYS A 119 -14.82 -26.16 -2.13
C LYS A 119 -15.28 -25.21 -1.02
N ASP A 120 -15.90 -25.71 0.04
CA ASP A 120 -16.37 -24.89 1.16
C ASP A 120 -15.21 -24.20 1.89
N ALA A 121 -14.12 -24.95 2.14
CA ALA A 121 -12.91 -24.38 2.74
C ALA A 121 -12.29 -23.28 1.86
N ARG A 122 -12.26 -23.47 0.54
CA ARG A 122 -11.78 -22.48 -0.42
C ARG A 122 -12.66 -21.23 -0.46
N LEU A 123 -13.98 -21.39 -0.54
CA LEU A 123 -14.92 -20.26 -0.51
C LEU A 123 -14.73 -19.44 0.77
N ARG A 124 -14.60 -20.11 1.93
CA ARG A 124 -14.31 -19.45 3.20
C ARG A 124 -12.99 -18.65 3.15
N ARG A 125 -11.91 -19.24 2.65
CA ARG A 125 -10.60 -18.55 2.50
C ARG A 125 -10.69 -17.32 1.60
N THR A 126 -11.36 -17.45 0.45
CA THR A 126 -11.53 -16.35 -0.50
C THR A 126 -12.36 -15.23 0.12
N LEU A 127 -13.45 -15.55 0.82
CA LEU A 127 -14.26 -14.56 1.52
C LEU A 127 -13.47 -13.85 2.63
N GLN A 128 -12.67 -14.59 3.39
CA GLN A 128 -11.80 -14.02 4.42
C GLN A 128 -10.71 -13.11 3.82
N ALA A 129 -10.12 -13.49 2.68
CA ALA A 129 -9.16 -12.63 1.96
C ALA A 129 -9.83 -11.35 1.42
N ILE A 130 -11.03 -11.48 0.83
CA ILE A 130 -11.83 -10.33 0.38
C ILE A 130 -12.20 -9.43 1.56
N LEU A 131 -12.54 -9.99 2.72
CA LEU A 131 -12.82 -9.23 3.93
C LEU A 131 -11.59 -8.43 4.39
N ARG A 132 -10.40 -9.02 4.40
CA ARG A 132 -9.15 -8.30 4.72
C ARG A 132 -8.88 -7.17 3.74
N TYR A 133 -9.11 -7.40 2.44
CA TYR A 133 -9.01 -6.36 1.41
C TYR A 133 -10.03 -5.24 1.63
N ALA A 134 -11.29 -5.58 1.93
CA ALA A 134 -12.35 -4.63 2.18
C ALA A 134 -12.07 -3.78 3.43
N LEU A 135 -11.61 -4.40 4.53
CA LEU A 135 -11.20 -3.69 5.75
C LEU A 135 -10.04 -2.72 5.47
N THR A 136 -9.01 -3.19 4.77
CA THR A 136 -7.84 -2.36 4.43
C THR A 136 -8.23 -1.19 3.51
N THR A 137 -9.07 -1.45 2.51
CA THR A 137 -9.62 -0.44 1.59
C THR A 137 -10.49 0.56 2.32
N THR A 138 -11.32 0.10 3.25
CA THR A 138 -12.15 0.96 4.08
C THR A 138 -11.27 1.90 4.88
N VAL A 139 -10.24 1.40 5.58
CA VAL A 139 -9.35 2.29 6.35
C VAL A 139 -8.64 3.31 5.44
N TRP A 140 -8.12 2.90 4.29
CA TRP A 140 -7.51 3.83 3.33
C TRP A 140 -8.50 4.90 2.84
N TYR A 141 -9.70 4.49 2.45
CA TYR A 141 -10.75 5.39 1.97
C TYR A 141 -11.18 6.38 3.06
N LEU A 142 -11.39 5.90 4.28
CA LEU A 142 -11.75 6.72 5.42
C LEU A 142 -10.63 7.70 5.79
N ALA A 143 -9.38 7.29 5.68
CA ALA A 143 -8.24 8.17 5.92
C ALA A 143 -8.09 9.26 4.84
N THR A 144 -8.47 8.99 3.59
CA THR A 144 -8.14 9.87 2.44
C THR A 144 -9.33 10.59 1.79
N GLN A 145 -10.57 10.10 1.91
CA GLN A 145 -11.73 10.55 1.12
C GLN A 145 -13.02 10.83 1.93
N TRP A 146 -13.09 10.44 3.21
CA TRP A 146 -14.31 10.25 4.04
C TRP A 146 -15.65 10.91 3.59
N PHE A 147 -16.71 10.10 3.46
CA PHE A 147 -18.05 10.40 2.90
C PHE A 147 -18.99 11.33 3.70
N PHE A 148 -18.52 11.94 4.80
CA PHE A 148 -19.28 12.82 5.71
C PHE A 148 -18.43 14.02 6.16
N GLY A 149 -17.71 14.66 5.22
CA GLY A 149 -16.91 15.86 5.46
C GLY A 149 -15.42 15.71 5.11
N PRO A 150 -14.52 16.53 5.66
CA PRO A 150 -13.09 16.47 5.36
C PRO A 150 -12.49 15.11 5.77
N ALA A 151 -11.47 14.65 5.03
CA ALA A 151 -10.73 13.43 5.34
C ALA A 151 -10.24 13.42 6.80
N ILE A 152 -10.09 12.23 7.41
CA ILE A 152 -9.59 12.13 8.81
C ILE A 152 -8.24 12.83 8.96
N ILE A 153 -7.39 12.76 7.94
CA ILE A 153 -6.09 13.44 7.90
C ILE A 153 -6.28 14.96 7.99
N ASP A 154 -7.20 15.53 7.23
CA ASP A 154 -7.52 16.96 7.24
C ASP A 154 -8.09 17.41 8.61
N ARG A 155 -8.91 16.57 9.25
CA ARG A 155 -9.40 16.83 10.61
C ARG A 155 -8.26 16.80 11.65
N GLY A 156 -7.34 15.86 11.52
CA GLY A 156 -6.13 15.79 12.36
C GLY A 156 -5.27 17.05 12.22
N PHE A 157 -5.12 17.56 11.00
CA PHE A 157 -4.39 18.79 10.74
C PHE A 157 -5.04 20.02 11.38
N VAL A 158 -6.36 20.17 11.22
CA VAL A 158 -7.11 21.29 11.82
C VAL A 158 -7.10 21.18 13.35
N ALA A 159 -7.30 19.98 13.90
CA ALA A 159 -7.30 19.73 15.34
C ALA A 159 -5.94 20.04 15.99
N THR A 160 -4.84 19.92 15.25
CA THR A 160 -3.49 20.24 15.72
C THR A 160 -3.10 21.71 15.53
N GLY A 161 -4.06 22.57 15.16
CA GLY A 161 -3.87 24.01 15.06
C GLY A 161 -3.64 24.53 13.64
N GLY A 162 -3.81 23.68 12.63
CA GLY A 162 -3.65 24.04 11.23
C GLY A 162 -4.70 25.01 10.70
N LYS A 163 -4.26 25.99 9.90
CA LYS A 163 -5.09 27.05 9.34
C LYS A 163 -4.77 27.26 7.86
N CYS A 164 -5.78 27.76 7.12
CA CYS A 164 -5.61 28.24 5.75
C CYS A 164 -5.21 29.72 5.77
N GLU A 165 -3.94 30.02 5.52
CA GLU A 165 -3.42 31.39 5.42
C GLU A 165 -3.70 31.94 4.01
N GLN A 166 -4.16 33.19 3.91
CA GLN A 166 -4.78 33.89 2.74
C GLN A 166 -6.32 33.87 2.65
N ALA A 167 -7.03 32.78 3.01
CA ALA A 167 -8.50 32.84 3.05
C ALA A 167 -9.02 33.80 4.15
N PHE A 168 -8.29 33.89 5.27
CA PHE A 168 -8.62 34.83 6.34
C PHE A 168 -8.22 36.28 6.05
N GLU A 169 -7.38 36.56 5.05
CA GLU A 169 -7.00 37.94 4.72
C GLU A 169 -8.08 38.62 3.86
N GLU A 170 -8.78 37.85 3.02
CA GLU A 170 -9.99 38.28 2.31
C GLU A 170 -11.23 38.24 3.22
N VAL A 171 -11.38 37.24 4.09
CA VAL A 171 -12.46 37.21 5.12
C VAL A 171 -12.26 38.28 6.20
N GLY A 172 -11.01 38.68 6.48
CA GLY A 172 -10.69 39.81 7.36
C GLY A 172 -11.00 41.18 6.75
N LYS A 173 -11.08 41.26 5.41
CA LYS A 173 -11.54 42.46 4.68
C LYS A 173 -13.05 42.47 4.46
N MET A 174 -13.72 41.31 4.52
CA MET A 174 -15.19 41.21 4.57
C MET A 174 -15.69 41.32 6.01
N THR A 175 -15.87 42.57 6.43
CA THR A 175 -16.85 43.06 7.44
C THR A 175 -17.21 42.15 8.62
N VAL A 176 -16.83 42.64 9.81
CA VAL A 176 -17.42 42.31 11.12
C VAL A 176 -18.95 42.29 11.01
N GLY A 177 -19.57 41.10 10.94
CA GLY A 177 -21.03 41.00 11.02
C GLY A 177 -21.71 39.77 10.44
N GLN A 178 -21.07 38.96 9.58
CA GLN A 178 -21.80 37.86 8.92
C GLN A 178 -20.95 36.61 8.65
N SER A 179 -20.29 36.06 9.67
CA SER A 179 -19.66 34.75 9.57
C SER A 179 -20.68 33.64 9.83
N SER A 180 -21.31 33.18 8.75
CA SER A 180 -22.07 31.93 8.77
C SER A 180 -21.14 30.78 9.15
N ARG A 181 -21.43 30.11 10.27
CA ARG A 181 -20.66 28.98 10.82
C ARG A 181 -20.44 27.84 9.79
N THR A 182 -21.24 27.81 8.73
CA THR A 182 -21.20 26.86 7.61
C THR A 182 -20.07 27.12 6.61
N ASP A 183 -19.64 28.38 6.39
CA ASP A 183 -18.54 28.71 5.46
C ASP A 183 -17.14 28.48 6.06
N LEU A 184 -17.05 28.53 7.38
CA LEU A 184 -15.82 28.17 8.10
C LEU A 184 -15.57 26.65 8.02
N GLY A 185 -16.66 25.87 7.98
CA GLY A 185 -16.67 24.42 7.79
C GLY A 185 -16.00 23.96 6.49
N THR A 186 -16.25 24.69 5.40
CA THR A 186 -15.78 24.39 4.04
C THR A 186 -14.30 24.77 3.82
N LEU A 187 -13.74 25.66 4.63
CA LEU A 187 -12.31 26.00 4.63
C LEU A 187 -11.43 25.03 5.44
N PHE A 188 -12.00 24.05 6.14
CA PHE A 188 -11.25 23.07 6.95
C PHE A 188 -10.69 21.86 6.16
N THR A 189 -10.76 21.88 4.82
CA THR A 189 -10.17 20.84 3.97
C THR A 189 -8.95 21.38 3.25
N ALA A 190 -7.86 20.62 3.19
CA ALA A 190 -6.63 21.04 2.52
C ALA A 190 -6.86 21.28 1.02
N ALA A 191 -7.79 20.54 0.42
CA ALA A 191 -8.19 20.69 -0.97
C ALA A 191 -8.89 22.03 -1.24
N THR A 192 -9.86 22.43 -0.42
CA THR A 192 -10.61 23.69 -0.60
C THR A 192 -9.75 24.92 -0.33
N CYS A 193 -8.87 24.86 0.67
CA CYS A 193 -7.89 25.93 0.91
C CYS A 193 -6.96 26.12 -0.29
N LYS A 194 -6.42 25.03 -0.85
CA LYS A 194 -5.53 25.10 -2.02
C LYS A 194 -6.25 25.58 -3.29
N THR A 195 -7.50 25.18 -3.50
CA THR A 195 -8.30 25.69 -4.63
C THR A 195 -8.66 27.15 -4.47
N ALA A 196 -8.77 27.65 -3.23
CA ALA A 196 -8.98 29.06 -2.93
C ALA A 196 -7.68 29.89 -3.00
N GLY A 197 -6.56 29.29 -3.42
CA GLY A 197 -5.25 29.96 -3.48
C GLY A 197 -4.51 30.04 -2.14
N GLY A 198 -5.13 29.58 -1.04
CA GLY A 198 -4.56 29.69 0.30
C GLY A 198 -3.45 28.68 0.61
N ALA A 199 -2.56 29.09 1.52
CA ALA A 199 -1.48 28.26 2.05
C ALA A 199 -1.94 27.52 3.31
N TRP A 200 -1.91 26.18 3.27
CA TRP A 200 -2.29 25.32 4.40
C TRP A 200 -1.10 25.17 5.37
N ARG A 201 -1.11 25.86 6.52
CA ARG A 201 0.05 25.99 7.43
C ARG A 201 -0.32 25.85 8.92
N GLY A 202 0.69 25.54 9.73
CA GLY A 202 0.60 25.56 11.21
C GLY A 202 0.08 24.30 11.90
N GLY A 203 -0.40 23.31 11.14
CA GLY A 203 -0.91 22.03 11.67
C GLY A 203 0.00 20.85 11.38
N HIS A 204 -0.31 19.70 11.98
CA HIS A 204 0.40 18.43 11.77
C HIS A 204 -0.26 17.63 10.63
N ASP A 205 0.41 17.53 9.48
CA ASP A 205 -0.11 16.86 8.28
C ASP A 205 0.27 15.37 8.26
N ILE A 206 -0.66 14.49 8.64
CA ILE A 206 -0.41 13.04 8.62
C ILE A 206 -0.09 12.62 7.19
N SER A 207 1.09 12.01 6.96
CA SER A 207 1.50 11.64 5.61
C SER A 207 0.63 10.53 5.02
N GLY A 208 -0.36 10.93 4.22
CA GLY A 208 -1.26 10.01 3.51
C GLY A 208 -0.53 9.11 2.50
N HIS A 209 0.58 9.58 1.93
CA HIS A 209 1.42 8.77 1.01
C HIS A 209 2.11 7.64 1.76
N VAL A 210 2.69 7.92 2.93
CA VAL A 210 3.30 6.90 3.80
C VAL A 210 2.23 5.90 4.25
N LEU A 211 1.08 6.39 4.72
CA LEU A 211 -0.04 5.55 5.14
C LEU A 211 -0.47 4.59 4.02
N MET A 212 -0.77 5.12 2.84
CA MET A 212 -1.23 4.34 1.69
C MET A 212 -0.18 3.32 1.23
N LEU A 213 1.09 3.73 1.07
CA LEU A 213 2.15 2.84 0.58
C LEU A 213 2.43 1.69 1.56
N VAL A 214 2.44 1.96 2.86
CA VAL A 214 2.63 0.92 3.88
C VAL A 214 1.43 -0.03 3.93
N LEU A 215 0.20 0.50 3.89
CA LEU A 215 -1.02 -0.33 3.84
C LEU A 215 -1.04 -1.23 2.61
N ALA A 216 -0.82 -0.67 1.42
CA ALA A 216 -0.86 -1.40 0.16
C ALA A 216 0.21 -2.49 0.09
N THR A 217 1.47 -2.13 0.35
CA THR A 217 2.59 -3.08 0.29
C THR A 217 2.50 -4.14 1.40
N GLY A 218 2.06 -3.74 2.60
CA GLY A 218 1.90 -4.65 3.73
C GLY A 218 0.82 -5.69 3.45
N PHE A 219 -0.37 -5.24 3.05
CA PHE A 219 -1.49 -6.10 2.67
C PHE A 219 -1.07 -7.12 1.61
N LEU A 220 -0.49 -6.65 0.50
CA LEU A 220 -0.03 -7.52 -0.58
C LEU A 220 1.03 -8.52 -0.15
N ALA A 221 1.99 -8.11 0.69
CA ALA A 221 3.03 -9.00 1.18
C ALA A 221 2.46 -10.14 2.05
N PHE A 222 1.53 -9.85 2.97
CA PHE A 222 0.90 -10.91 3.77
C PHE A 222 0.06 -11.85 2.92
N GLU A 223 -0.74 -11.34 1.97
CA GLU A 223 -1.53 -12.19 1.09
C GLU A 223 -0.65 -13.02 0.15
N ALA A 224 0.45 -12.47 -0.37
CA ALA A 224 1.40 -13.19 -1.23
C ALA A 224 2.13 -14.32 -0.47
N VAL A 225 2.56 -14.06 0.77
CA VAL A 225 3.20 -15.07 1.62
C VAL A 225 2.19 -16.17 1.99
N GLY A 226 0.97 -15.80 2.36
CA GLY A 226 -0.11 -16.77 2.60
C GLY A 226 -0.42 -17.63 1.37
N ALA A 227 -0.50 -17.00 0.19
CA ALA A 227 -0.78 -17.67 -1.07
C ALA A 227 0.34 -18.62 -1.53
N SER A 228 1.58 -18.37 -1.10
CA SER A 228 2.76 -19.18 -1.45
C SER A 228 3.11 -20.27 -0.43
N ALA A 229 2.51 -20.27 0.76
CA ALA A 229 2.80 -21.24 1.83
C ALA A 229 2.66 -22.71 1.39
N PRO A 230 1.61 -23.15 0.66
CA PRO A 230 1.51 -24.53 0.19
C PRO A 230 2.49 -24.85 -0.95
N ALA A 231 2.90 -23.84 -1.73
CA ALA A 231 3.89 -23.99 -2.81
C ALA A 231 5.26 -24.38 -2.27
N CYS A 232 5.68 -23.70 -1.19
CA CYS A 232 6.98 -23.91 -0.57
C CYS A 232 7.05 -25.30 0.07
N LEU A 233 5.97 -25.73 0.73
CA LEU A 233 5.86 -27.08 1.30
C LEU A 233 5.89 -28.18 0.23
N SER A 234 5.31 -27.96 -0.95
CA SER A 234 5.39 -28.92 -2.07
C SER A 234 6.76 -28.97 -2.76
N ARG A 235 7.55 -27.89 -2.70
CA ARG A 235 8.89 -27.81 -3.32
C ARG A 235 9.99 -28.38 -2.42
N PHE A 236 9.79 -28.37 -1.10
CA PHE A 236 10.72 -28.90 -0.09
C PHE A 236 10.22 -30.19 0.60
N GLY A 237 9.16 -30.81 0.08
CA GLY A 237 8.81 -32.18 0.48
C GLY A 237 9.97 -33.12 0.17
N PRO A 238 10.22 -34.16 0.99
CA PRO A 238 11.32 -35.08 0.78
C PRO A 238 11.12 -35.83 -0.54
N THR A 239 11.70 -35.32 -1.62
CA THR A 239 11.89 -36.07 -2.86
C THR A 239 12.99 -37.10 -2.62
N GLY A 240 12.63 -38.18 -1.93
CA GLY A 240 13.25 -39.47 -2.18
C GLY A 240 12.67 -40.01 -3.48
N ASP A 241 13.22 -39.59 -4.62
CA ASP A 241 13.33 -40.49 -5.78
C ASP A 241 14.45 -39.97 -6.69
N ALA A 242 15.66 -40.45 -6.39
CA ALA A 242 16.79 -40.38 -7.27
C ALA A 242 16.61 -41.45 -8.36
N GLY A 243 16.71 -41.03 -9.63
CA GLY A 243 17.14 -41.88 -10.73
C GLY A 243 16.27 -43.10 -11.05
N ARG A 244 15.26 -42.91 -11.90
CA ARG A 244 14.85 -43.99 -12.81
C ARG A 244 14.55 -43.42 -14.19
N GLU A 245 15.57 -43.42 -15.04
CA GLU A 245 15.38 -43.46 -16.49
C GLU A 245 14.44 -44.63 -16.80
N ARG A 246 13.21 -44.33 -17.21
CA ARG A 246 12.31 -45.33 -17.80
C ARG A 246 12.14 -44.98 -19.26
N LYS A 247 12.92 -45.69 -20.07
CA LYS A 247 12.82 -45.81 -21.52
C LYS A 247 11.36 -45.95 -21.95
N SER A 248 10.92 -45.05 -22.83
CA SER A 248 9.60 -45.04 -23.44
C SER A 248 9.49 -46.14 -24.49
N SER A 249 8.60 -47.09 -24.27
CA SER A 249 7.93 -47.82 -25.34
C SER A 249 6.43 -47.69 -25.13
N ASP A 250 5.77 -47.37 -26.24
CA ASP A 250 4.35 -47.45 -26.54
C ASP A 250 3.50 -46.21 -26.24
N ALA A 251 3.07 -45.63 -27.35
CA ALA A 251 2.19 -44.50 -27.50
C ALA A 251 0.73 -44.92 -27.28
N ASP A 252 -0.01 -44.14 -26.50
CA ASP A 252 -1.44 -43.88 -26.72
C ASP A 252 -1.86 -42.60 -25.96
N GLY A 253 -2.85 -41.90 -26.50
CA GLY A 253 -3.01 -40.44 -26.43
C GLY A 253 -3.45 -39.77 -25.12
N SER A 254 -2.95 -38.56 -24.90
CA SER A 254 -3.76 -37.34 -24.65
C SER A 254 -2.86 -36.09 -24.50
N PRO A 255 -3.23 -34.92 -25.06
CA PRO A 255 -2.46 -33.68 -24.91
C PRO A 255 -2.83 -33.02 -23.56
N VAL A 256 -2.32 -33.56 -22.44
CA VAL A 256 -2.57 -32.99 -21.10
C VAL A 256 -1.42 -32.07 -20.62
N SER A 257 -0.40 -31.83 -21.46
CA SER A 257 0.73 -30.97 -21.08
C SER A 257 0.45 -29.46 -21.19
N ASP A 258 -0.40 -29.01 -22.12
CA ASP A 258 -0.51 -27.57 -22.44
C ASP A 258 -1.21 -26.74 -21.34
N SER A 259 -2.23 -27.31 -20.69
CA SER A 259 -2.96 -26.63 -19.60
C SER A 259 -2.16 -26.55 -18.29
N THR A 260 -1.26 -27.51 -18.04
CA THR A 260 -0.47 -27.56 -16.81
C THR A 260 0.67 -26.53 -16.88
N GLU A 261 1.37 -26.43 -18.01
CA GLU A 261 2.44 -25.44 -18.19
C GLU A 261 1.91 -24.00 -18.19
N THR A 262 0.79 -23.74 -18.88
CA THR A 262 0.16 -22.41 -18.92
C THR A 262 -0.30 -21.95 -17.54
N SER A 263 -0.82 -22.88 -16.71
CA SER A 263 -1.24 -22.58 -15.33
C SER A 263 -0.04 -22.26 -14.41
N GLY A 264 1.08 -22.96 -14.58
CA GLY A 264 2.31 -22.71 -13.83
C GLY A 264 2.96 -21.37 -14.19
N PHE A 265 2.91 -21.00 -15.48
CA PHE A 265 3.35 -19.70 -15.96
C PHE A 265 2.52 -18.57 -15.34
N ALA A 266 1.18 -18.64 -15.44
CA ALA A 266 0.29 -17.62 -14.90
C ALA A 266 0.45 -17.43 -13.39
N ARG A 267 0.61 -18.53 -12.63
CA ARG A 267 0.89 -18.50 -11.19
C ARG A 267 2.18 -17.75 -10.86
N THR A 268 3.25 -18.03 -11.61
CA THR A 268 4.57 -17.41 -11.40
C THR A 268 4.53 -15.92 -11.70
N TRP A 269 3.90 -15.53 -12.80
CA TRP A 269 3.75 -14.12 -13.18
C TRP A 269 2.84 -13.34 -12.25
N SER A 270 1.79 -13.95 -11.71
CA SER A 270 0.97 -13.36 -10.65
C SER A 270 1.81 -12.99 -9.41
N LEU A 271 2.62 -13.92 -8.89
CA LEU A 271 3.49 -13.63 -7.75
C LEU A 271 4.55 -12.57 -8.08
N ARG A 272 5.13 -12.60 -9.30
CA ARG A 272 6.09 -11.58 -9.75
C ARG A 272 5.46 -10.20 -9.82
N LEU A 273 4.23 -10.09 -10.34
CA LEU A 273 3.50 -8.84 -10.38
C LEU A 273 3.28 -8.28 -8.97
N VAL A 274 2.84 -9.13 -8.04
CA VAL A 274 2.61 -8.72 -6.65
C VAL A 274 3.89 -8.25 -5.98
N TRP A 275 4.98 -9.03 -6.07
CA TRP A 275 6.27 -8.61 -5.52
C TRP A 275 6.87 -7.40 -6.23
N GLY A 276 6.59 -7.21 -7.52
CA GLY A 276 6.94 -6.00 -8.26
C GLY A 276 6.23 -4.77 -7.73
N VAL A 277 4.91 -4.84 -7.47
CA VAL A 277 4.14 -3.76 -6.84
C VAL A 277 4.62 -3.49 -5.42
N VAL A 278 4.89 -4.53 -4.63
CA VAL A 278 5.45 -4.40 -3.28
C VAL A 278 6.82 -3.71 -3.30
N GLY A 279 7.72 -4.15 -4.19
CA GLY A 279 9.06 -3.59 -4.32
C GLY A 279 9.05 -2.14 -4.79
N LEU A 280 8.25 -1.82 -5.80
CA LEU A 280 8.10 -0.44 -6.29
C LEU A 280 7.44 0.46 -5.23
N GLY A 281 6.45 -0.06 -4.50
CA GLY A 281 5.84 0.64 -3.37
C GLY A 281 6.82 0.91 -2.23
N TRP A 282 7.68 -0.05 -1.92
CA TRP A 282 8.71 0.12 -0.91
C TRP A 282 9.77 1.13 -1.33
N TRP A 283 10.18 1.12 -2.61
CA TRP A 283 11.07 2.15 -3.17
C TRP A 283 10.45 3.54 -3.11
N MET A 284 9.18 3.68 -3.48
CA MET A 284 8.48 4.96 -3.40
C MET A 284 8.28 5.44 -1.97
N LEU A 285 8.15 4.53 -1.00
CA LEU A 285 8.14 4.87 0.42
C LEU A 285 9.48 5.47 0.84
N PHE A 286 10.60 4.88 0.41
CA PHE A 286 11.94 5.41 0.66
C PHE A 286 12.13 6.80 0.04
N MET A 287 11.70 6.99 -1.21
CA MET A 287 11.74 8.32 -1.85
C MET A 287 10.86 9.34 -1.13
N THR A 288 9.70 8.91 -0.63
CA THR A 288 8.83 9.76 0.18
C THR A 288 9.50 10.18 1.48
N ALA A 289 10.21 9.26 2.13
CA ALA A 289 10.97 9.52 3.34
C ALA A 289 12.10 10.53 3.12
N ILE A 290 12.73 10.52 1.94
CA ILE A 290 13.79 11.47 1.60
C ILE A 290 13.21 12.86 1.28
N TRP A 291 12.28 12.96 0.33
CA TRP A 291 11.99 14.24 -0.32
C TRP A 291 10.79 15.01 0.24
N PHE A 292 9.84 14.33 0.88
CA PHE A 292 8.56 14.92 1.29
C PHE A 292 8.36 14.82 2.80
N HIS A 293 7.44 15.61 3.36
CA HIS A 293 7.01 15.62 4.77
C HIS A 293 8.10 15.80 5.85
N THR A 294 7.67 16.25 7.02
CA THR A 294 8.53 16.28 8.21
C THR A 294 8.65 14.88 8.83
N TRP A 295 9.58 14.73 9.80
CA TRP A 295 9.78 13.47 10.51
C TRP A 295 8.48 12.99 11.20
N LEU A 296 7.84 13.87 11.98
CA LEU A 296 6.68 13.52 12.79
C LEU A 296 5.46 13.13 11.94
N GLU A 297 5.26 13.84 10.81
CA GLU A 297 4.19 13.57 9.85
C GLU A 297 4.27 12.16 9.26
N LYS A 298 5.50 11.71 8.93
CA LYS A 298 5.77 10.35 8.42
C LYS A 298 5.49 9.29 9.45
N TRP A 299 5.96 9.48 10.69
CA TRP A 299 5.75 8.52 11.77
C TRP A 299 4.29 8.37 12.15
N SER A 300 3.51 9.44 12.06
CA SER A 300 2.07 9.39 12.30
C SER A 300 1.35 8.53 11.26
N GLY A 301 1.66 8.73 9.96
CA GLY A 301 1.14 7.90 8.88
C GLY A 301 1.57 6.43 9.02
N LEU A 302 2.83 6.18 9.39
CA LEU A 302 3.35 4.84 9.64
C LEU A 302 2.63 4.15 10.82
N PHE A 303 2.46 4.84 11.94
CA PHE A 303 1.85 4.27 13.13
C PHE A 303 0.41 3.84 12.88
N ILE A 304 -0.36 4.67 12.16
CA ILE A 304 -1.73 4.33 11.75
C ILE A 304 -1.70 3.09 10.84
N ALA A 305 -0.82 3.06 9.83
CA ALA A 305 -0.71 1.91 8.93
C ALA A 305 -0.36 0.62 9.68
N LEU A 306 0.65 0.65 10.57
CA LEU A 306 1.06 -0.50 11.35
C LEU A 306 -0.03 -0.97 12.33
N SER A 307 -0.79 -0.05 12.92
CA SER A 307 -1.92 -0.38 13.78
C SER A 307 -2.99 -1.17 13.03
N VAL A 308 -3.29 -0.79 11.79
CA VAL A 308 -4.22 -1.51 10.91
C VAL A 308 -3.68 -2.89 10.55
N MET A 309 -2.41 -2.97 10.15
CA MET A 309 -1.76 -4.25 9.84
C MET A 309 -1.75 -5.19 11.05
N TYR A 310 -1.50 -4.64 12.25
CA TYR A 310 -1.57 -5.40 13.49
C TYR A 310 -2.98 -5.93 13.73
N ALA A 311 -4.01 -5.09 13.62
CA ALA A 311 -5.40 -5.48 13.82
C ALA A 311 -5.88 -6.55 12.82
N ILE A 312 -5.46 -6.48 11.55
CA ILE A 312 -5.91 -7.40 10.50
C ILE A 312 -5.11 -8.70 10.46
N TYR A 313 -3.79 -8.66 10.68
CA TYR A 313 -2.92 -9.83 10.42
C TYR A 313 -2.25 -10.43 11.66
N ILE A 314 -2.15 -9.67 12.76
CA ILE A 314 -1.48 -10.12 13.99
C ILE A 314 -2.50 -10.47 15.07
N LEU A 315 -3.48 -9.60 15.31
CA LEU A 315 -4.50 -9.79 16.34
C LEU A 315 -5.35 -11.07 16.16
N PRO A 316 -5.76 -11.47 14.94
CA PRO A 316 -6.49 -12.74 14.74
C PRO A 316 -5.64 -13.98 15.04
N ARG A 317 -4.32 -13.85 15.21
CA ARG A 317 -3.47 -14.96 15.67
C ARG A 317 -3.62 -15.20 17.17
N GLN A 318 -4.00 -14.17 17.92
CA GLN A 318 -4.10 -14.20 19.37
C GLN A 318 -5.55 -14.42 19.84
N MET A 319 -6.54 -13.95 19.06
CA MET A 319 -7.95 -14.04 19.40
C MET A 319 -8.70 -14.99 18.46
N ALA A 320 -9.24 -16.08 18.98
CA ALA A 320 -9.95 -17.10 18.20
C ALA A 320 -11.21 -16.54 17.49
N SER A 321 -11.98 -15.68 18.17
CA SER A 321 -13.18 -15.05 17.60
C SER A 321 -12.87 -14.22 16.36
N LEU A 322 -11.79 -13.41 16.40
CA LEU A 322 -11.34 -12.63 15.26
C LEU A 322 -10.77 -13.53 14.16
N ARG A 323 -10.09 -14.62 14.52
CA ARG A 323 -9.58 -15.60 13.56
C ARG A 323 -10.69 -16.24 12.74
N ASP A 324 -11.82 -16.55 13.35
CA ASP A 324 -12.92 -17.22 12.64
C ASP A 324 -13.57 -16.30 11.60
N VAL A 325 -13.61 -15.00 11.88
CA VAL A 325 -14.16 -13.97 11.00
C VAL A 325 -13.16 -13.51 9.94
N ILE A 326 -11.98 -13.03 10.35
CA ILE A 326 -10.98 -12.40 9.46
C ILE A 326 -10.11 -13.46 8.75
N GLY A 327 -9.94 -14.63 9.36
CA GLY A 327 -9.07 -15.69 8.86
C GLY A 327 -7.58 -15.37 8.97
N LEU A 328 -6.75 -16.37 8.73
CA LEU A 328 -5.31 -16.20 8.57
C LEU A 328 -4.95 -16.28 7.09
N PRO A 329 -3.95 -15.52 6.62
CA PRO A 329 -3.52 -15.59 5.22
C PRO A 329 -3.04 -17.01 4.90
N GLY A 330 -3.63 -17.61 3.86
CA GLY A 330 -3.27 -18.95 3.39
C GLY A 330 -3.86 -20.15 4.15
N VAL A 331 -4.71 -19.95 5.17
CA VAL A 331 -5.30 -21.02 6.01
C VAL A 331 -6.80 -21.13 5.81
#